data_AF-A0A0B6YI28-F1
#
_entry.id   AF-A0A0B6YI28-F1
#
_cell.length_a   1.000
_cell.length_b   1.000
_cell.length_c   1.000
_cell.angle_alpha   90.00
_cell.angle_beta   90.00
_cell.angle_gamma   90.00
#
_symmetry.space_group_name_H-M   'P 1'
#
loop_
_entity.id
_entity.type
_entity.pdbx_description
1 polymer ?
#
loop_
_entity_poly.entity_id
_entity_poly.type
_entity_poly.pdbx_seq_one_letter_code
_entity_poly.pdbx_strand_id
1 'polypeptide(L)'
;PEMESLRKYLAQSLSLRKKLTSKLEELTIVGIAKYLASDQCKNIVTLAGAGISTSAGIPDFRSPGTGLYDNLAIYNLPHPP
;
A
#
# COMPACT_ATOMS: atom_id res chain seq x y z
N PRO A 1 29.57 11.51 29.61
CA PRO A 1 28.34 12.30 29.85
C PRO A 1 28.14 13.44 28.83
N GLU A 2 29.15 14.31 28.66
CA GLU A 2 29.09 15.49 27.81
C GLU A 2 29.13 15.19 26.31
N MET A 3 30.01 14.27 25.88
CA MET A 3 30.11 13.82 24.49
C MET A 3 28.84 13.11 23.99
N GLU A 4 28.06 12.51 24.89
CA GLU A 4 26.79 11.87 24.56
C GLU A 4 25.70 12.92 24.27
N SER A 5 25.69 14.00 25.07
CA SER A 5 24.82 15.16 24.85
C SER A 5 25.15 15.88 23.54
N LEU A 6 26.46 16.05 23.22
CA LEU A 6 26.91 16.68 21.98
C LEU A 6 26.50 15.85 20.74
N ARG A 7 26.65 14.52 20.81
CA ARG A 7 26.18 13.61 19.76
C ARG A 7 24.66 13.69 19.56
N LYS A 8 23.89 13.76 20.64
CA LYS A 8 22.42 13.86 20.58
C LYS A 8 21.97 15.19 19.97
N TYR A 9 22.63 16.30 20.34
CA TYR A 9 22.37 17.63 19.79
C TYR A 9 22.72 17.73 18.30
N LEU A 10 23.87 17.20 17.90
CA LEU A 10 24.29 17.15 16.50
C LEU A 10 23.35 16.27 15.66
N ALA A 11 22.93 15.11 16.16
CA ALA A 11 21.97 14.26 15.47
C ALA A 11 20.59 14.91 15.29
N GLN A 12 20.15 15.73 16.25
CA GLN A 12 18.90 16.50 16.16
C GLN A 12 19.01 17.68 15.20
N SER A 13 20.08 18.48 15.29
CA SER A 13 20.29 19.67 14.45
C SER A 13 20.54 19.33 12.98
N LEU A 14 21.21 18.21 12.70
CA LEU A 14 21.49 17.76 11.34
C LEU A 14 20.30 17.06 10.66
N SER A 15 19.13 16.93 11.31
CA SER A 15 17.95 16.20 10.79
C SER A 15 18.23 14.76 10.31
N LEU A 16 19.38 14.19 10.67
CA LEU A 16 19.88 12.87 10.25
C LEU A 16 19.09 11.70 10.84
N ARG A 17 18.08 11.99 11.66
CA ARG A 17 17.04 11.04 12.07
C ARG A 17 15.67 11.66 11.82
N LYS A 18 15.21 11.65 10.56
CA LYS A 18 13.77 11.56 10.32
C LYS A 18 13.37 10.14 10.76
N LYS A 19 13.15 9.97 12.07
CA LYS A 19 12.69 8.71 12.65
C LYS A 19 11.42 8.37 11.88
N LEU A 20 11.46 7.31 11.08
CA LEU A 20 10.29 6.81 10.38
C LEU A 20 9.35 6.26 11.46
N THR A 21 8.56 7.13 12.08
CA THR A 21 7.56 6.71 13.05
C THR A 21 6.42 6.14 12.23
N SER A 22 6.33 4.81 12.19
CA SER A 22 5.12 4.18 11.68
C SER A 22 3.94 4.69 12.52
N LYS A 23 2.88 5.13 11.86
CA LYS A 23 1.62 5.43 12.54
C LYS A 23 0.90 4.16 12.99
N LEU A 24 1.26 3.02 12.39
CA LEU A 24 0.79 1.69 12.75
C LEU A 24 1.67 1.11 13.86
N GLU A 25 1.03 0.58 14.90
CA GLU A 25 1.68 -0.16 15.98
C GLU A 25 2.25 -1.51 15.48
N GLU A 26 1.52 -2.15 14.56
CA GLU A 26 1.86 -3.44 13.96
C GLU A 26 1.48 -3.44 12.47
N LEU A 27 2.28 -4.11 11.63
CA LEU A 27 2.03 -4.24 10.18
C LEU A 27 1.09 -5.42 9.89
N THR A 28 -0.05 -5.43 10.56
CA THR A 28 -1.08 -6.46 10.44
C THR A 28 -2.42 -5.81 10.12
N ILE A 29 -3.39 -6.60 9.66
CA ILE A 29 -4.77 -6.12 9.47
C ILE A 29 -5.35 -5.57 10.78
N VAL A 30 -4.98 -6.18 11.92
CA VAL A 30 -5.40 -5.71 13.25
C VAL A 30 -4.81 -4.33 13.56
N GLY A 31 -3.53 -4.10 13.24
CA GLY A 31 -2.89 -2.79 13.39
C GLY A 31 -3.51 -1.72 12.50
N ILE A 32 -3.87 -2.07 11.27
CA ILE A 32 -4.59 -1.17 10.36
C ILE A 32 -5.98 -0.84 10.93
N ALA A 33 -6.73 -1.83 11.41
CA ALA A 33 -8.05 -1.64 11.99
C ALA A 33 -8.01 -0.72 13.24
N LYS A 34 -7.02 -0.92 14.13
CA LYS A 34 -6.78 -0.03 15.27
C LYS A 34 -6.49 1.41 14.84
N TYR A 35 -5.66 1.59 13.82
CA TYR A 35 -5.35 2.92 13.30
C TYR A 35 -6.57 3.60 12.66
N LEU A 36 -7.36 2.86 11.88
CA LEU A 36 -8.60 3.34 11.29
C LEU A 36 -9.63 3.78 12.35
N ALA A 37 -9.72 3.04 13.47
CA ALA A 37 -10.60 3.37 14.58
C ALA A 37 -10.10 4.54 15.46
N SER A 38 -8.85 4.97 15.28
CA SER A 38 -8.24 6.04 16.08
C SER A 38 -8.63 7.44 15.58
N ASP A 39 -8.51 8.43 16.46
CA ASP A 39 -8.69 9.83 16.08
C ASP A 39 -7.61 10.38 15.12
N GLN A 40 -6.56 9.61 14.84
CA GLN A 40 -5.47 10.03 13.97
C GLN A 40 -5.74 9.74 12.49
N CYS A 41 -6.74 8.92 12.15
CA CYS A 41 -7.12 8.60 10.78
C CYS A 41 -8.42 9.32 10.39
N LYS A 42 -8.29 10.46 9.69
CA LYS A 42 -9.44 11.30 9.32
C LYS A 42 -9.81 11.26 7.84
N ASN A 43 -8.85 10.92 6.98
CA ASN A 43 -9.03 10.91 5.54
C ASN A 43 -8.57 9.56 4.98
N ILE A 44 -9.48 8.83 4.34
CA ILE A 44 -9.24 7.51 3.77
C ILE A 44 -9.44 7.62 2.26
N VAL A 45 -8.43 7.21 1.50
CA VAL A 45 -8.50 7.14 0.04
C VAL A 45 -8.41 5.67 -0.36
N THR A 46 -9.39 5.20 -1.11
CA THR A 46 -9.39 3.85 -1.67
C THR A 46 -8.94 3.90 -3.12
N LEU A 47 -7.90 3.14 -3.44
CA LEU A 47 -7.49 2.89 -4.82
C LEU A 47 -7.92 1.47 -5.16
N ALA A 48 -8.79 1.32 -6.15
CA ALA A 48 -9.32 0.04 -6.59
C ALA A 48 -9.06 -0.15 -8.09
N GLY A 49 -8.92 -1.41 -8.50
CA GLY A 49 -8.86 -1.82 -9.90
C GLY A 49 -9.89 -2.92 -10.18
N ALA A 50 -9.83 -3.52 -11.38
CA ALA A 50 -10.82 -4.51 -11.81
C ALA A 50 -10.99 -5.71 -10.84
N GLY A 51 -9.94 -6.06 -10.10
CA GLY A 51 -9.95 -7.18 -9.14
C GLY A 51 -11.09 -7.15 -8.12
N ILE A 52 -11.54 -5.96 -7.68
CA ILE A 52 -12.64 -5.86 -6.69
C ILE A 52 -14.00 -6.30 -7.23
N SER A 53 -14.16 -6.35 -8.56
CA SER A 53 -15.42 -6.71 -9.23
C SER A 53 -15.46 -8.16 -9.72
N THR A 54 -14.38 -8.92 -9.53
CA THR A 54 -14.28 -10.33 -9.97
C THR A 54 -15.31 -11.22 -9.30
N SER A 55 -15.63 -10.96 -8.02
CA SER A 55 -16.69 -11.66 -7.28
C SER A 55 -18.10 -11.37 -7.81
N ALA A 56 -18.30 -10.28 -8.55
CA ALA A 56 -19.54 -9.95 -9.25
C ALA A 56 -19.62 -10.57 -10.65
N GLY A 57 -18.63 -11.38 -11.04
CA GLY A 57 -18.57 -12.04 -12.35
C GLY A 57 -17.95 -11.19 -13.46
N ILE A 58 -17.41 -10.00 -13.16
CA ILE A 58 -16.69 -9.18 -14.14
C ILE A 58 -15.21 -9.60 -14.11
N PRO A 59 -14.66 -10.19 -15.19
CA PRO A 59 -13.27 -10.63 -15.19
C PRO A 59 -12.32 -9.44 -15.04
N ASP A 60 -11.19 -9.66 -14.36
CA ASP A 60 -10.08 -8.71 -14.40
C ASP A 60 -9.32 -8.84 -15.73
N PHE A 61 -8.23 -8.10 -15.89
CA PHE A 61 -7.44 -8.17 -17.12
C PHE A 61 -6.37 -9.27 -17.10
N ARG A 62 -5.79 -9.59 -15.94
CA ARG A 62 -4.46 -10.20 -15.85
C ARG A 62 -4.41 -11.52 -15.09
N SER A 63 -5.52 -11.99 -14.52
CA SER A 63 -5.58 -13.26 -13.83
C SER A 63 -5.38 -14.42 -14.81
N PRO A 64 -4.46 -15.37 -14.54
CA PRO A 64 -4.26 -16.51 -15.44
C PRO A 64 -5.53 -17.34 -15.65
N GLY A 65 -5.81 -17.70 -16.90
CA GLY A 65 -6.96 -18.52 -17.32
C GLY A 65 -8.33 -17.85 -17.24
N THR A 66 -8.52 -16.82 -16.42
CA THR A 66 -9.82 -16.16 -16.18
C THR A 66 -9.85 -14.69 -16.55
N GLY A 67 -8.69 -14.03 -16.61
CA GLY A 67 -8.54 -12.64 -16.97
C GLY A 67 -8.73 -12.42 -18.47
N LEU A 68 -9.07 -11.19 -18.83
CA LEU A 68 -9.40 -10.82 -20.21
C LEU A 68 -8.25 -11.14 -21.18
N TYR A 69 -7.00 -10.80 -20.83
CA TYR A 69 -5.84 -10.97 -21.72
C TYR A 69 -5.57 -12.41 -22.12
N ASP A 70 -5.79 -13.36 -21.21
CA ASP A 70 -5.65 -14.80 -21.49
C ASP A 70 -6.78 -15.32 -22.39
N ASN A 71 -7.90 -14.60 -22.47
CA ASN A 71 -9.11 -15.01 -23.18
C ASN A 71 -9.36 -14.21 -24.48
N LEU A 72 -8.40 -13.39 -24.92
CA LEU A 72 -8.55 -12.57 -26.13
C LEU A 72 -8.41 -13.33 -27.45
N ALA A 73 -7.97 -14.60 -27.42
CA ALA A 73 -7.76 -15.41 -28.63
C ALA A 73 -9.01 -15.51 -29.52
N ILE A 74 -10.21 -15.44 -28.93
CA ILE A 74 -11.49 -15.49 -29.66
C ILE A 74 -11.73 -14.28 -30.57
N TYR A 75 -11.06 -13.15 -30.31
CA TYR A 75 -11.27 -11.91 -31.04
C TYR A 75 -10.30 -11.72 -32.22
N ASN A 76 -9.38 -12.68 -32.44
CA ASN A 76 -8.41 -12.69 -33.54
C ASN A 76 -7.67 -11.34 -33.72
N LEU A 77 -7.17 -10.81 -32.60
CA LEU A 77 -6.49 -9.51 -32.58
C LEU A 77 -5.12 -9.58 -33.30
N PRO A 78 -4.70 -8.51 -33.98
CA PRO A 78 -3.45 -8.50 -34.77
C PRO A 78 -2.19 -8.65 -33.90
N HIS A 79 -2.27 -8.27 -32.62
CA HIS A 79 -1.20 -8.42 -31.64
C HIS A 79 -1.81 -8.81 -30.29
N PRO A 80 -1.05 -9.54 -29.45
CA PRO A 80 -1.45 -9.73 -28.06
C PRO A 80 -1.50 -8.38 -27.32
N PRO A 81 -2.29 -8.29 -26.23
CA PRO A 81 -2.30 -7.13 -25.34
C PRO A 81 -0.97 -6.92 -24.60
#